data_AF-A0A2D5R6X6-F1
#
_entry.id   AF-A0A2D5R6X6-F1
#
_cell.length_a   1.000
_cell.length_b   1.000
_cell.length_c   1.000
_cell.angle_alpha   90.00
_cell.angle_beta   90.00
_cell.angle_gamma   90.00
#
_symmetry.space_group_name_H-M   'P 1'
#
loop_
_entity.id
_entity.type
_entity.pdbx_description
1 polymer ?
#
loop_
_entity_poly.entity_id
_entity_poly.type
_entity_poly.pdbx_seq_one_letter_code
_entity_poly.pdbx_strand_id
1 'polypeptide(L)'
;HDEHDEHDEHDEHDEHDEHDEHDEHDEHGHGEFDVHVWLDPENAKVLVNEIKQSLIELDPSNAAQYQLNSDELMVRLDQLIDDISVKLAPEKEKGFVVFHDAYQYFEERFGLSAVGSITVSPEVMPGASRIKELKDKINELNALCVFSEPQFEPKLVSTVIEGTNASTGVLDPLGASIKDGPELYFTLINNMANSLKECLSKKG
;
A
#
# COMPACT_ATOMS: atom_id res chain seq x y z
N HIS A 1 -51.56 44.91 -35.36
CA HIS A 1 -51.46 44.68 -36.81
C HIS A 1 -50.11 44.02 -37.03
N ASP A 2 -49.93 42.79 -36.53
CA ASP A 2 -50.58 41.52 -36.98
C ASP A 2 -49.89 41.05 -38.26
N GLU A 3 -49.44 39.81 -38.48
CA GLU A 3 -49.61 38.45 -37.92
C GLU A 3 -48.28 37.71 -38.23
N HIS A 4 -47.68 36.82 -37.41
CA HIS A 4 -48.04 35.45 -36.99
C HIS A 4 -48.18 34.38 -38.10
N ASP A 5 -47.66 33.20 -37.74
CA ASP A 5 -47.83 31.83 -38.28
C ASP A 5 -46.72 31.27 -39.20
N GLU A 6 -46.24 30.03 -39.08
CA GLU A 6 -46.17 28.99 -38.03
C GLU A 6 -45.58 27.71 -38.69
N HIS A 7 -45.05 26.77 -37.88
CA HIS A 7 -44.91 25.31 -38.15
C HIS A 7 -43.84 24.82 -39.17
N ASP A 8 -43.14 23.68 -39.02
CA ASP A 8 -42.92 22.72 -37.93
C ASP A 8 -41.82 21.70 -38.33
N GLU A 9 -41.31 20.99 -37.31
CA GLU A 9 -40.84 19.57 -37.28
C GLU A 9 -39.53 19.06 -37.93
N HIS A 10 -38.58 18.72 -37.02
CA HIS A 10 -37.92 17.42 -36.74
C HIS A 10 -37.34 16.49 -37.85
N ASP A 11 -36.06 16.13 -37.69
CA ASP A 11 -35.48 14.75 -37.61
C ASP A 11 -33.93 14.88 -37.63
N GLU A 12 -33.21 14.57 -36.55
CA GLU A 12 -32.70 13.25 -36.09
C GLU A 12 -31.35 12.81 -36.71
N HIS A 13 -30.34 12.77 -35.81
CA HIS A 13 -29.29 11.75 -35.63
C HIS A 13 -27.94 11.72 -36.40
N ASP A 14 -26.91 11.46 -35.57
CA ASP A 14 -25.62 10.77 -35.76
C ASP A 14 -24.43 11.56 -36.35
N GLU A 15 -23.17 11.43 -35.90
CA GLU A 15 -22.49 10.70 -34.81
C GLU A 15 -21.01 11.19 -34.82
N HIS A 16 -20.25 10.76 -33.81
CA HIS A 16 -18.78 10.81 -33.62
C HIS A 16 -18.27 12.03 -32.83
N ASP A 17 -18.06 11.90 -31.51
CA ASP A 17 -17.07 11.06 -30.80
C ASP A 17 -15.65 11.26 -31.33
N GLU A 18 -14.98 12.28 -30.82
CA GLU A 18 -13.56 12.19 -30.47
C GLU A 18 -13.42 12.72 -29.03
N HIS A 19 -13.79 11.86 -28.09
CA HIS A 19 -13.29 11.96 -26.73
C HIS A 19 -11.81 11.61 -26.78
N ASP A 20 -10.94 12.62 -26.75
CA ASP A 20 -9.56 12.46 -26.31
C ASP A 20 -9.62 11.97 -24.85
N GLU A 21 -9.66 10.64 -24.69
CA GLU A 21 -9.29 9.96 -23.46
C GLU A 21 -7.79 10.20 -23.25
N HIS A 22 -7.49 11.35 -22.67
CA HIS A 22 -6.30 11.48 -21.86
C HIS A 22 -6.51 10.58 -20.64
N ASP A 23 -6.04 9.33 -20.75
CA ASP A 23 -5.61 8.51 -19.62
C ASP A 23 -4.53 9.32 -18.87
N GLU A 24 -4.99 10.24 -18.03
CA GLU A 24 -4.19 10.79 -16.94
C GLU A 24 -3.98 9.63 -15.97
N HIS A 25 -2.92 8.87 -16.24
CA HIS A 25 -2.22 8.07 -15.26
C HIS A 25 -1.87 9.00 -14.09
N ASP A 26 -2.75 9.05 -13.09
CA ASP A 26 -2.42 9.51 -11.73
C ASP A 26 -1.47 8.47 -11.11
N GLU A 27 -0.26 8.39 -11.66
CA GLU A 27 0.92 7.85 -11.02
C GLU A 27 1.30 8.81 -9.89
N HIS A 28 0.60 8.72 -8.78
CA HIS A 28 1.11 9.19 -7.50
C HIS A 28 2.20 8.24 -6.96
N GLY A 29 3.13 7.84 -7.83
CA GLY A 29 4.37 7.14 -7.52
C GLY A 29 5.51 8.13 -7.66
N HIS A 30 6.22 8.41 -6.58
CA HIS A 30 7.31 9.37 -6.57
C HIS A 30 8.51 8.89 -7.41
N GLY A 31 8.53 9.16 -8.72
CA GLY A 31 9.67 8.95 -9.62
C GLY A 31 9.77 7.54 -10.25
N GLU A 32 10.79 7.31 -11.09
CA GLU A 32 11.06 6.02 -11.79
C GLU A 32 11.27 4.82 -10.84
N PHE A 33 11.46 5.07 -9.54
CA PHE A 33 11.84 4.06 -8.56
C PHE A 33 10.90 4.07 -7.34
N ASP A 34 10.60 2.88 -6.84
CA ASP A 34 9.92 2.72 -5.55
C ASP A 34 10.78 3.28 -4.41
N VAL A 35 10.20 4.21 -3.65
CA VAL A 35 10.87 4.92 -2.55
C VAL A 35 10.68 4.26 -1.18
N HIS A 36 9.85 3.22 -1.07
CA HIS A 36 9.48 2.57 0.19
C HIS A 36 10.55 1.60 0.73
N VAL A 37 11.81 1.95 0.51
CA VAL A 37 13.00 1.14 0.77
C VAL A 37 13.10 0.68 2.23
N TRP A 38 12.52 1.42 3.17
CA TRP A 38 12.59 1.12 4.60
C TRP A 38 11.78 -0.12 4.99
N LEU A 39 10.85 -0.58 4.15
CA LEU A 39 10.02 -1.74 4.44
C LEU A 39 10.76 -3.08 4.28
N ASP A 40 11.96 -3.10 3.69
CA ASP A 40 12.86 -4.26 3.75
C ASP A 40 13.87 -4.11 4.91
N PRO A 41 13.85 -5.01 5.92
CA PRO A 41 14.85 -5.00 6.99
C PRO A 41 16.30 -5.21 6.53
N GLU A 42 16.57 -5.80 5.36
CA GLU A 42 17.92 -5.82 4.79
C GLU A 42 18.35 -4.45 4.27
N ASN A 43 17.44 -3.68 3.66
CA ASN A 43 17.72 -2.28 3.34
C ASN A 43 17.95 -1.47 4.62
N ALA A 44 17.21 -1.75 5.70
CA ALA A 44 17.45 -1.11 6.99
C ALA A 44 18.87 -1.36 7.52
N LYS A 45 19.46 -2.55 7.31
CA LYS A 45 20.86 -2.82 7.66
C LYS A 45 21.81 -1.90 6.89
N VAL A 46 21.58 -1.68 5.60
CA VAL A 46 22.37 -0.72 4.80
C VAL A 46 22.23 0.70 5.35
N LEU A 47 20.99 1.15 5.60
CA LEU A 47 20.72 2.48 6.16
C LEU A 47 21.39 2.69 7.52
N VAL A 48 21.32 1.69 8.41
CA VAL A 48 21.96 1.75 9.73
C VAL A 48 23.48 1.91 9.61
N ASN A 49 24.12 1.21 8.67
CA ASN A 49 25.55 1.36 8.46
C ASN A 49 25.91 2.79 8.02
N GLU A 50 25.18 3.37 7.06
CA GLU A 50 25.42 4.74 6.58
C GLU A 50 25.15 5.79 7.66
N ILE A 51 24.08 5.62 8.43
CA ILE A 51 23.75 6.49 9.58
C ILE A 51 24.89 6.43 10.61
N LYS A 52 25.36 5.23 10.96
CA LYS A 52 26.48 5.05 11.90
C LYS A 52 27.74 5.76 11.40
N GLN A 53 28.14 5.57 10.14
CA GLN A 53 29.34 6.23 9.61
C GLN A 53 29.22 7.75 9.69
N SER A 54 28.07 8.29 9.26
CA SER A 54 27.79 9.72 9.32
C SER A 54 27.84 10.26 10.75
N LEU A 55 27.28 9.54 11.72
CA LEU A 55 27.32 9.93 13.14
C LEU A 55 28.73 9.86 13.72
N ILE A 56 29.54 8.87 13.36
CA ILE A 56 30.95 8.79 13.78
C ILE A 56 31.76 9.98 13.24
N GLU A 57 31.52 10.39 12.00
CA GLU A 57 32.21 11.55 11.40
C GLU A 57 31.81 12.87 12.08
N LEU A 58 30.52 13.04 12.39
CA LEU A 58 29.98 14.26 12.99
C LEU A 58 30.22 14.35 14.50
N ASP A 59 30.23 13.22 15.21
CA ASP A 59 30.48 13.13 16.65
C ASP A 59 31.45 12.00 17.00
N PRO A 60 32.76 12.21 16.75
CA PRO A 60 33.79 11.20 17.00
C PRO A 60 33.92 10.81 18.48
N SER A 61 33.46 11.67 19.40
CA SER A 61 33.55 11.41 20.83
C SER A 61 32.64 10.27 21.29
N ASN A 62 31.55 10.03 20.56
CA ASN A 62 30.59 8.95 20.81
C ASN A 62 30.73 7.77 19.84
N ALA A 63 31.80 7.71 19.04
CA ALA A 63 31.97 6.71 17.99
C ALA A 63 31.84 5.26 18.47
N ALA A 64 32.40 4.93 19.63
CA ALA A 64 32.30 3.59 20.22
C ALA A 64 30.84 3.21 20.54
N GLN A 65 30.02 4.17 20.97
CA GLN A 65 28.61 3.93 21.26
C GLN A 65 27.81 3.72 19.98
N TYR A 66 28.07 4.48 18.92
CA TYR A 66 27.42 4.27 17.62
C TYR A 66 27.76 2.90 17.03
N GLN A 67 29.03 2.47 17.14
CA GLN A 67 29.46 1.16 16.70
C GLN A 67 28.73 0.05 17.49
N LEU A 68 28.71 0.13 18.82
CA LEU A 68 28.01 -0.83 19.68
C LEU A 68 26.52 -0.91 19.34
N ASN A 69 25.84 0.23 19.25
CA ASN A 69 24.41 0.30 18.93
C ASN A 69 24.12 -0.31 17.55
N SER A 70 24.96 -0.02 16.56
CA SER A 70 24.83 -0.60 15.21
C SER A 70 24.99 -2.11 15.25
N ASP A 71 26.00 -2.64 15.95
CA ASP A 71 26.25 -4.08 16.01
C ASP A 71 25.08 -4.82 16.69
N GLU A 72 24.55 -4.28 17.79
CA GLU A 72 23.35 -4.79 18.44
C GLU A 72 22.12 -4.74 17.53
N LEU A 73 21.96 -3.64 16.78
CA LEU A 73 20.84 -3.45 15.87
C LEU A 73 20.89 -4.44 14.69
N MET A 74 22.06 -4.73 14.13
CA MET A 74 22.22 -5.72 13.06
C MET A 74 21.73 -7.11 13.49
N VAL A 75 22.13 -7.57 14.68
CA VAL A 75 21.69 -8.87 15.23
C VAL A 75 20.17 -8.90 15.41
N ARG A 76 19.58 -7.80 15.88
CA ARG A 76 18.13 -7.71 16.02
C ARG A 76 17.40 -7.73 14.68
N LEU A 77 17.96 -7.08 13.65
CA LEU A 77 17.40 -7.08 12.29
C LEU A 77 17.47 -8.48 11.66
N ASP A 78 18.57 -9.20 11.83
CA ASP A 78 18.69 -10.59 11.39
C ASP A 78 17.62 -11.48 12.04
N GLN A 79 17.45 -11.36 13.36
CA GLN A 79 16.41 -12.12 14.07
C GLN A 79 15.00 -11.74 13.60
N LEU A 80 14.74 -10.46 13.35
CA LEU A 80 13.45 -9.98 12.82
C LEU A 80 13.15 -10.62 11.46
N ILE A 81 14.14 -10.65 10.55
CA ILE A 81 13.98 -11.25 9.22
C ILE A 81 13.65 -12.73 9.34
N ASP A 82 14.38 -13.47 10.17
CA ASP A 82 14.14 -14.90 10.39
C ASP A 82 12.74 -15.16 10.96
N ASP A 83 12.35 -14.41 11.98
CA ASP A 83 11.04 -14.55 12.64
C ASP A 83 9.88 -14.27 11.68
N ILE A 84 9.97 -13.21 10.88
CA ILE A 84 8.94 -12.85 9.91
C ILE A 84 8.90 -13.85 8.75
N SER A 85 10.06 -14.32 8.28
CA SER A 85 10.15 -15.35 7.23
C SER A 85 9.43 -16.63 7.64
N VAL A 86 9.67 -17.11 8.87
CA VAL A 86 8.96 -18.28 9.42
C VAL A 86 7.47 -18.01 9.59
N LYS A 87 7.11 -16.81 10.07
CA LYS A 87 5.72 -16.42 10.34
C LYS A 87 4.86 -16.42 9.08
N LEU A 88 5.40 -15.91 7.98
CA LEU A 88 4.71 -15.67 6.70
C LEU A 88 4.90 -16.80 5.68
N ALA A 89 5.80 -17.75 5.91
CA ALA A 89 6.01 -18.90 5.01
C ALA A 89 4.72 -19.64 4.58
N PRO A 90 3.69 -19.83 5.43
CA PRO A 90 2.44 -20.47 5.02
C PRO A 90 1.56 -19.63 4.08
N GLU A 91 1.85 -18.35 3.90
CA GLU A 91 0.99 -17.38 3.23
C GLU A 91 1.51 -16.95 1.85
N LYS A 92 2.68 -17.43 1.41
CA LYS A 92 3.38 -16.99 0.18
C LYS A 92 2.57 -17.09 -1.12
N GLU A 93 1.70 -18.09 -1.22
CA GLU A 93 0.90 -18.34 -2.43
C GLU A 93 -0.47 -17.63 -2.41
N LYS A 94 -0.73 -16.79 -1.39
CA LYS A 94 -2.02 -16.15 -1.18
C LYS A 94 -2.00 -14.71 -1.69
N GLY A 95 -2.75 -14.47 -2.76
CA GLY A 95 -2.90 -13.15 -3.33
C GLY A 95 -3.75 -12.21 -2.46
N PHE A 96 -3.31 -10.97 -2.36
CA PHE A 96 -4.06 -9.87 -1.74
C PHE A 96 -3.96 -8.60 -2.57
N VAL A 97 -4.83 -7.64 -2.28
CA VAL A 97 -4.85 -6.31 -2.89
C VAL A 97 -4.55 -5.27 -1.84
N VAL A 98 -3.85 -4.20 -2.21
CA VAL A 98 -3.53 -3.04 -1.36
C VAL A 98 -4.15 -1.77 -1.92
N PHE A 99 -4.45 -0.78 -1.07
CA PHE A 99 -4.95 0.53 -1.53
C PHE A 99 -3.85 1.53 -1.89
N HIS A 100 -2.60 1.20 -1.58
CA HIS A 100 -1.44 2.00 -1.90
C HIS A 100 -0.30 1.05 -2.27
N ASP A 101 0.38 1.34 -3.38
CA ASP A 101 1.37 0.46 -3.99
C ASP A 101 2.76 0.67 -3.38
N ALA A 102 2.92 0.29 -2.11
CA ALA A 102 4.10 0.66 -1.29
C ALA A 102 4.91 -0.53 -0.75
N TYR A 103 4.46 -1.77 -0.93
CA TYR A 103 4.91 -2.90 -0.12
C TYR A 103 5.91 -3.83 -0.82
N GLN A 104 6.37 -3.49 -2.03
CA GLN A 104 7.13 -4.35 -2.93
C GLN A 104 8.44 -4.85 -2.29
N TYR A 105 9.16 -3.98 -1.57
CA TYR A 105 10.34 -4.36 -0.79
C TYR A 105 10.06 -5.41 0.31
N PHE A 106 8.95 -5.25 1.02
CA PHE A 106 8.52 -6.22 2.03
C PHE A 106 8.06 -7.53 1.39
N GLU A 107 7.31 -7.43 0.29
CA GLU A 107 6.80 -8.55 -0.50
C GLU A 107 7.95 -9.41 -1.03
N GLU A 108 8.94 -8.80 -1.68
CA GLU A 108 10.11 -9.48 -2.21
C GLU A 108 10.91 -10.17 -1.08
N ARG A 109 11.14 -9.46 0.04
CA ARG A 109 11.88 -10.01 1.19
C ARG A 109 11.25 -11.27 1.74
N PHE A 110 9.92 -11.29 1.90
CA PHE A 110 9.21 -12.38 2.57
C PHE A 110 8.51 -13.35 1.61
N GLY A 111 8.62 -13.13 0.30
CA GLY A 111 8.04 -13.97 -0.74
C GLY A 111 6.51 -13.92 -0.75
N LEU A 112 5.95 -12.73 -0.55
CA LEU A 112 4.54 -12.44 -0.74
C LEU A 112 4.33 -11.77 -2.10
N SER A 113 3.09 -11.70 -2.56
CA SER A 113 2.76 -10.97 -3.78
C SER A 113 1.38 -10.33 -3.63
N ALA A 114 1.34 -9.00 -3.67
CA ALA A 114 0.10 -8.34 -4.03
C ALA A 114 -0.27 -8.76 -5.47
N VAL A 115 -1.54 -9.06 -5.71
CA VAL A 115 -2.07 -9.34 -7.06
C VAL A 115 -2.53 -8.06 -7.77
N GLY A 116 -2.48 -6.93 -7.07
CA GLY A 116 -2.72 -5.60 -7.61
C GLY A 116 -2.84 -4.56 -6.51
N SER A 117 -2.77 -3.29 -6.90
CA SER A 117 -3.04 -2.13 -6.07
C SER A 117 -4.27 -1.38 -6.59
N ILE A 118 -4.98 -0.73 -5.67
CA ILE A 118 -6.18 0.07 -5.92
C ILE A 118 -5.91 1.46 -5.39
N THR A 119 -5.44 2.37 -6.25
CA THR A 119 -5.22 3.76 -5.84
C THR A 119 -6.56 4.45 -5.59
N VAL A 120 -6.77 4.89 -4.36
CA VAL A 120 -7.95 5.66 -3.94
C VAL A 120 -7.47 6.79 -3.02
N SER A 121 -8.06 7.98 -3.16
CA SER A 121 -7.81 9.05 -2.21
C SER A 121 -8.32 8.64 -0.82
N PRO A 122 -7.52 8.80 0.24
CA PRO A 122 -7.97 8.46 1.60
C PRO A 122 -9.08 9.39 2.11
N GLU A 123 -9.15 10.62 1.59
CA GLU A 123 -10.07 11.67 2.05
C GLU A 123 -11.36 11.79 1.21
N VAL A 124 -11.30 11.39 -0.06
CA VAL A 124 -12.40 11.60 -1.01
C VAL A 124 -13.04 10.28 -1.39
N MET A 125 -14.35 10.17 -1.13
CA MET A 125 -15.11 9.00 -1.58
C MET A 125 -15.19 8.98 -3.11
N PRO A 126 -14.75 7.89 -3.77
CA PRO A 126 -14.85 7.75 -5.21
C PRO A 126 -16.31 7.68 -5.65
N GLY A 127 -16.58 8.08 -6.89
CA GLY A 127 -17.91 7.97 -7.50
C GLY A 127 -18.37 6.51 -7.66
N ALA A 128 -19.67 6.31 -7.88
CA ALA A 128 -20.27 4.98 -7.98
C ALA A 128 -19.68 4.10 -9.09
N SER A 129 -19.33 4.68 -10.26
CA SER A 129 -18.65 3.95 -11.35
C SER A 129 -17.31 3.39 -10.89
N ARG A 130 -16.50 4.25 -10.28
CA ARG A 130 -15.19 3.86 -9.76
C ARG A 130 -15.31 2.78 -8.70
N ILE A 131 -16.26 2.90 -7.76
CA ILE A 131 -16.51 1.84 -6.76
C ILE A 131 -16.82 0.50 -7.44
N LYS A 132 -17.64 0.51 -8.51
CA LYS A 132 -17.95 -0.71 -9.27
C LYS A 132 -16.70 -1.30 -9.93
N GLU A 133 -15.87 -0.49 -10.57
CA GLU A 133 -14.59 -0.94 -11.16
C GLU A 133 -13.68 -1.60 -10.11
N LEU A 134 -13.57 -0.99 -8.93
CA LEU A 134 -12.75 -1.54 -7.83
C LEU A 134 -13.28 -2.90 -7.36
N LYS A 135 -14.61 -3.04 -7.24
CA LYS A 135 -15.26 -4.32 -6.90
C LYS A 135 -15.02 -5.37 -7.96
N ASP A 136 -15.20 -5.01 -9.23
CA ASP A 136 -14.99 -5.90 -10.37
C ASP A 136 -13.52 -6.37 -10.38
N LYS A 137 -12.57 -5.48 -10.10
CA LYS A 137 -11.14 -5.82 -10.00
C LYS A 137 -10.81 -6.76 -8.84
N ILE A 138 -11.35 -6.51 -7.65
CA ILE A 138 -11.14 -7.40 -6.47
C ILE A 138 -11.63 -8.81 -6.77
N ASN A 139 -12.79 -8.93 -7.42
CA ASN A 139 -13.36 -10.23 -7.80
C ASN A 139 -12.56 -10.91 -8.92
N GLU A 140 -12.12 -10.15 -9.94
CA GLU A 140 -11.28 -10.67 -11.03
C GLU A 140 -9.96 -11.25 -10.51
N LEU A 141 -9.32 -10.53 -9.58
CA LEU A 141 -8.05 -10.92 -8.98
C LEU A 141 -8.17 -12.07 -7.95
N ASN A 142 -9.39 -12.48 -7.60
CA ASN A 142 -9.68 -13.49 -6.58
C ASN A 142 -8.91 -13.23 -5.27
N ALA A 143 -8.80 -11.96 -4.88
CA ALA A 143 -8.02 -11.56 -3.73
C ALA A 143 -8.65 -12.10 -2.44
N LEU A 144 -7.87 -12.79 -1.62
CA LEU A 144 -8.33 -13.28 -0.31
C LEU A 144 -8.51 -12.13 0.68
N CYS A 145 -7.65 -11.12 0.55
CA CYS A 145 -7.59 -9.97 1.43
C CYS A 145 -7.45 -8.67 0.64
N VAL A 146 -8.08 -7.63 1.17
CA VAL A 146 -7.87 -6.23 0.77
C VAL A 146 -7.30 -5.48 1.96
N PHE A 147 -6.14 -4.85 1.78
CA PHE A 147 -5.46 -4.08 2.81
C PHE A 147 -5.58 -2.59 2.55
N SER A 148 -6.02 -1.88 3.58
CA SER A 148 -6.09 -0.42 3.64
C SER A 148 -4.99 0.12 4.56
N GLU A 149 -4.73 1.42 4.52
CA GLU A 149 -3.86 2.08 5.49
C GLU A 149 -4.68 2.81 6.57
N PRO A 150 -4.11 3.11 7.77
CA PRO A 150 -4.84 3.78 8.84
C PRO A 150 -5.46 5.14 8.45
N GLN A 151 -4.93 5.79 7.41
CA GLN A 151 -5.40 7.08 6.89
C GLN A 151 -6.71 6.95 6.10
N PHE A 152 -7.09 5.75 5.64
CA PHE A 152 -8.32 5.54 4.88
C PHE A 152 -9.54 5.52 5.78
N GLU A 153 -10.58 6.26 5.38
CA GLU A 153 -11.87 6.24 6.07
C GLU A 153 -12.48 4.82 6.09
N PRO A 154 -12.85 4.26 7.25
CA PRO A 154 -13.40 2.90 7.34
C PRO A 154 -14.63 2.65 6.46
N LYS A 155 -15.42 3.71 6.22
CA LYS A 155 -16.60 3.66 5.35
C LYS A 155 -16.24 3.47 3.88
N LEU A 156 -15.10 4.01 3.44
CA LEU A 156 -14.61 3.83 2.08
C LEU A 156 -14.23 2.37 1.87
N VAL A 157 -13.42 1.82 2.77
CA VAL A 157 -12.98 0.41 2.74
C VAL A 157 -14.20 -0.51 2.71
N SER A 158 -15.18 -0.31 3.60
CA SER A 158 -16.37 -1.16 3.66
C SER A 158 -17.21 -1.08 2.37
N THR A 159 -17.32 0.09 1.76
CA THR A 159 -18.07 0.28 0.52
C THR A 159 -17.40 -0.44 -0.65
N VAL A 160 -16.07 -0.41 -0.74
CA VAL A 160 -15.30 -1.07 -1.81
C VAL A 160 -15.35 -2.59 -1.70
N ILE A 161 -15.28 -3.15 -0.49
CA ILE A 161 -15.30 -4.61 -0.30
C ILE A 161 -16.71 -5.22 -0.31
N GLU A 162 -17.75 -4.41 -0.10
CA GLU A 162 -19.13 -4.91 0.05
C GLU A 162 -19.56 -5.71 -1.19
N GLY A 163 -20.00 -6.95 -0.97
CA GLY A 163 -20.40 -7.87 -2.03
C GLY A 163 -19.26 -8.67 -2.65
N THR A 164 -18.03 -8.50 -2.18
CA THR A 164 -16.89 -9.38 -2.51
C THR A 164 -16.72 -10.45 -1.43
N ASN A 165 -15.94 -11.50 -1.72
CA ASN A 165 -15.58 -12.54 -0.73
C ASN A 165 -14.29 -12.20 0.02
N ALA A 166 -13.68 -11.04 -0.23
CA ALA A 166 -12.40 -10.68 0.36
C ALA A 166 -12.56 -10.28 1.84
N SER A 167 -11.64 -10.74 2.68
CA SER A 167 -11.45 -10.19 4.03
C SER A 167 -10.71 -8.86 3.98
N THR A 168 -10.75 -8.09 5.07
CA THR A 168 -9.95 -6.87 5.20
C THR A 168 -8.87 -6.96 6.27
N GLY A 169 -7.77 -6.27 6.00
CA GLY A 169 -6.74 -5.95 6.98
C GLY A 169 -6.27 -4.50 6.84
N VAL A 170 -5.36 -4.10 7.73
CA VAL A 170 -4.72 -2.78 7.70
C VAL A 170 -3.21 -2.96 7.64
N LEU A 171 -2.54 -2.28 6.70
CA LEU A 171 -1.09 -2.17 6.66
C LEU A 171 -0.72 -0.71 6.92
N ASP A 172 0.18 -0.51 7.87
CA ASP A 172 0.66 0.82 8.24
C ASP A 172 2.15 0.92 7.89
N PRO A 173 2.49 1.39 6.68
CA PRO A 173 3.89 1.45 6.23
C PRO A 173 4.69 2.55 6.93
N LEU A 174 4.02 3.46 7.66
CA LEU A 174 4.64 4.57 8.36
C LEU A 174 4.69 4.37 9.89
N GLY A 175 3.92 3.42 10.42
CA GLY A 175 3.80 3.23 11.86
C GLY A 175 3.16 4.44 12.55
N ALA A 176 2.15 5.06 11.93
CA ALA A 176 1.57 6.34 12.34
C ALA A 176 1.12 6.41 13.81
N SER A 177 0.73 5.27 14.40
CA SER A 177 0.33 5.18 15.81
C SER A 177 1.42 4.65 16.75
N ILE A 178 2.60 4.32 16.24
CA ILE A 178 3.69 3.74 17.02
C ILE A 178 4.49 4.86 17.67
N LYS A 179 4.77 4.71 18.97
CA LYS A 179 5.58 5.69 19.71
C LYS A 179 7.03 5.66 19.24
N ASP A 180 7.60 6.83 18.99
CA ASP A 180 9.03 7.00 18.70
C ASP A 180 9.92 6.32 19.75
N GLY A 181 10.93 5.60 19.28
CA GLY A 181 11.92 4.95 20.11
C GLY A 181 12.60 3.76 19.42
N PRO A 182 13.52 3.08 20.14
CA PRO A 182 14.31 1.97 19.59
C PRO A 182 13.47 0.79 19.07
N GLU A 183 12.23 0.66 19.55
CA GLU A 183 11.33 -0.45 19.23
C GLU A 183 10.40 -0.16 18.05
N LEU A 184 10.36 1.09 17.55
CA LEU A 184 9.37 1.51 16.55
C LEU A 184 9.47 0.66 15.28
N TYR A 185 10.68 0.54 14.71
CA TYR A 185 10.91 -0.19 13.47
C TYR A 185 10.51 -1.67 13.58
N PHE A 186 10.90 -2.32 14.67
CA PHE A 186 10.56 -3.71 14.95
C PHE A 186 9.06 -3.91 15.10
N THR A 187 8.39 -2.97 15.76
CA THR A 187 6.94 -2.98 15.95
C THR A 187 6.21 -2.80 14.61
N LEU A 188 6.67 -1.87 13.77
CA LEU A 188 6.13 -1.60 12.43
C LEU A 188 6.16 -2.88 11.57
N ILE A 189 7.35 -3.47 11.40
CA ILE A 189 7.54 -4.67 10.57
C ILE A 189 6.72 -5.85 11.13
N ASN A 190 6.68 -6.03 12.46
CA ASN A 190 5.87 -7.09 13.07
C ASN A 190 4.37 -6.87 12.88
N ASN A 191 3.88 -5.64 13.01
CA ASN A 191 2.46 -5.32 12.86
C ASN A 191 2.00 -5.62 11.43
N MET A 192 2.78 -5.24 10.42
CA MET A 192 2.47 -5.58 9.02
C MET A 192 2.42 -7.10 8.82
N ALA A 193 3.44 -7.83 9.29
CA ALA A 193 3.46 -9.28 9.18
C ALA A 193 2.30 -9.98 9.91
N ASN A 194 1.90 -9.46 11.08
CA ASN A 194 0.78 -9.97 11.83
C ASN A 194 -0.54 -9.72 11.08
N SER A 195 -0.75 -8.50 10.56
CA SER A 195 -1.94 -8.16 9.78
C SER A 195 -2.08 -9.03 8.53
N LEU A 196 -0.98 -9.23 7.80
CA LEU A 196 -0.92 -10.13 6.65
C LEU A 196 -1.33 -11.54 7.05
N LYS A 197 -0.69 -12.11 8.08
CA LYS A 197 -1.01 -13.45 8.56
C LYS A 197 -2.46 -13.58 9.02
N GLU A 198 -2.95 -12.64 9.82
CA GLU A 198 -4.30 -12.68 10.38
C GLU A 198 -5.38 -12.63 9.30
N CYS A 199 -5.15 -11.84 8.25
CA CYS A 199 -6.09 -11.79 7.14
C CYS A 199 -5.96 -13.03 6.24
N LEU A 200 -4.75 -13.35 5.78
CA LEU A 200 -4.51 -14.42 4.80
C LEU A 200 -4.77 -15.82 5.35
N SER A 201 -4.64 -16.02 6.67
CA SER A 201 -4.92 -17.33 7.31
C SER A 201 -6.41 -17.64 7.45
N LYS A 202 -7.31 -16.66 7.25
CA LYS A 202 -8.76 -16.92 7.23
C LYS A 202 -9.08 -17.77 6.00
N LYS A 203 -9.86 -18.83 6.21
CA LYS A 203 -10.41 -19.59 5.09
C LYS A 203 -11.46 -18.72 4.39
N GLY A 204 -11.31 -18.52 3.08
CA GLY A 204 -12.39 -18.08 2.21
C GLY A 204 -13.55 -19.07 2.21
#